data_AF-A0A150UYB4-F1
#
_entry.id   AF-A0A150UYB4-F1
#
_cell.length_a   1.000
_cell.length_b   1.000
_cell.length_c   1.000
_cell.angle_alpha   90.00
_cell.angle_beta   90.00
_cell.angle_gamma   90.00
#
_symmetry.space_group_name_H-M   'P 1'
#
loop_
_entity.id
_entity.type
_entity.pdbx_description
1 polymer ?
#
loop_
_entity_poly.entity_id
_entity_poly.type
_entity_poly.pdbx_seq_one_letter_code
_entity_poly.pdbx_strand_id
1 'polypeptide(L)'
;TVSTSAQRNAAIWSAADDEVLLHARASGLNWQPIASRHFPNKTANACRKRHERLIERRHIEDWDARKLETLAQEYMACRQQMWEVLAARVGERWALVEAKVCL
;
A
#
# COMPACT_ATOMS: atom_id res chain seq x y z
N THR A 1 -6.96 23.02 32.39
CA THR A 1 -7.84 22.18 31.54
C THR A 1 -7.42 22.35 30.10
N VAL A 2 -6.50 21.51 29.59
CA VAL A 2 -6.02 21.64 28.21
C VAL A 2 -7.07 21.06 27.27
N SER A 3 -7.52 21.90 26.34
CA SER A 3 -8.74 21.77 25.56
C SER A 3 -8.77 20.53 24.66
N THR A 4 -9.85 19.75 24.79
CA THR A 4 -10.25 18.60 23.98
C THR A 4 -10.29 18.86 22.47
N SER A 5 -10.33 20.13 22.04
CA SER A 5 -10.28 20.55 20.63
C SER A 5 -8.90 20.40 19.99
N ALA A 6 -7.81 20.68 20.72
CA ALA A 6 -6.44 20.57 20.20
C ALA A 6 -6.07 19.11 19.88
N GLN A 7 -6.57 18.18 20.71
CA GLN A 7 -6.35 16.75 20.54
C GLN A 7 -7.11 16.17 19.33
N ARG A 8 -8.27 16.75 18.98
CA ARG A 8 -9.01 16.40 17.76
C ARG A 8 -8.31 16.88 16.49
N ASN A 9 -7.75 18.10 16.51
CA ASN A 9 -6.98 18.64 15.39
C ASN A 9 -5.64 17.90 15.18
N ALA A 10 -5.06 17.32 16.23
CA ALA A 10 -3.88 16.45 16.12
C ALA A 10 -4.17 15.12 15.39
N ALA A 11 -5.43 14.69 15.25
CA ALA A 11 -5.77 13.45 14.56
C ALA A 11 -6.04 13.62 13.06
N ILE A 12 -6.37 14.82 12.61
CA ILE A 12 -6.76 15.09 11.21
C ILE A 12 -5.49 15.30 10.37
N TRP A 13 -5.38 14.54 9.28
CA TRP A 13 -4.36 14.67 8.24
C TRP A 13 -5.05 15.00 6.92
N SER A 14 -4.62 16.06 6.26
CA SER A 14 -5.07 16.44 4.92
C SER A 14 -4.12 15.92 3.84
N ALA A 15 -4.56 15.93 2.58
CA ALA A 15 -3.70 15.59 1.44
C ALA A 15 -2.48 16.53 1.34
N ALA A 16 -2.65 17.81 1.65
CA ALA A 16 -1.54 18.76 1.68
C ALA A 16 -0.52 18.43 2.79
N ASP A 17 -0.99 17.98 3.96
CA ASP A 17 -0.10 17.50 5.02
C ASP A 17 0.69 16.27 4.57
N ASP A 18 0.06 15.36 3.82
CA ASP A 18 0.72 14.16 3.29
C ASP A 18 1.84 14.50 2.31
N GLU A 19 1.59 15.43 1.38
CA GLU A 19 2.61 15.91 0.43
C GLU A 19 3.81 16.53 1.15
N VAL A 20 3.56 17.40 2.14
CA VAL A 20 4.63 18.02 2.94
C VAL A 20 5.42 16.96 3.71
N LEU A 21 4.74 15.97 4.30
CA LEU A 21 5.36 14.89 5.05
C LEU A 21 6.24 14.00 4.15
N LEU A 22 5.74 13.63 2.97
CA LEU A 22 6.47 12.82 1.99
C LEU A 22 7.69 13.58 1.45
N HIS A 23 7.53 14.83 1.05
CA HIS A 23 8.63 15.66 0.53
C HIS A 23 9.71 15.91 1.59
N ALA A 24 9.32 16.28 2.81
CA ALA A 24 10.25 16.51 3.90
C ALA A 24 11.00 15.22 4.29
N ARG A 25 10.37 14.04 4.17
CA ARG A 25 11.05 12.77 4.39
C ARG A 25 12.00 12.40 3.25
N ALA A 26 11.60 12.65 2.00
CA ALA A 26 12.41 12.41 0.81
C ALA A 26 13.67 13.31 0.78
N SER A 27 13.61 14.51 1.34
CA SER A 27 14.78 15.40 1.50
C SER A 27 15.75 14.99 2.61
N GLY A 28 15.49 13.86 3.30
CA GLY A 28 16.38 13.28 4.30
C GLY A 28 16.18 13.78 5.72
N LEU A 29 15.13 14.57 6.01
CA LEU A 29 14.87 15.03 7.37
C LEU A 29 14.40 13.88 8.29
N ASN A 30 14.83 13.95 9.55
CA ASN A 30 14.37 13.05 10.61
C ASN A 30 13.01 13.49 11.17
N TRP A 31 12.28 12.56 11.79
CA TRP A 31 10.89 12.77 12.25
C TRP A 31 10.71 13.96 13.20
N GLN A 32 11.68 14.21 14.07
CA GLN A 32 11.63 15.30 15.05
C GLN A 32 11.75 16.69 14.37
N PRO A 33 12.73 16.93 13.47
CA PRO A 33 12.73 18.11 12.60
C PRO A 33 11.44 18.28 11.78
N ILE A 34 10.91 17.20 11.19
CA ILE A 34 9.69 17.25 10.38
C ILE A 34 8.50 17.74 11.21
N ALA A 35 8.26 17.13 12.38
CA ALA A 35 7.17 17.50 13.26
C ALA A 35 7.29 18.96 13.72
N SER A 36 8.46 19.36 14.21
CA SER A 36 8.67 20.73 14.73
C SER A 36 8.53 21.83 13.65
N ARG A 37 8.96 21.57 12.41
CA ARG A 37 8.97 22.57 11.33
C ARG A 37 7.64 22.67 10.59
N HIS A 38 6.97 21.55 10.37
CA HIS A 38 5.81 21.48 9.48
C HIS A 38 4.50 21.17 10.20
N PHE A 39 4.56 20.50 11.36
CA PHE A 39 3.38 20.00 12.05
C PHE A 39 3.42 20.31 13.56
N PRO A 40 3.31 21.60 13.97
CA PRO A 40 3.46 22.00 15.37
C PRO A 40 2.45 21.33 16.32
N ASN A 41 1.32 20.86 15.79
CA ASN A 41 0.28 20.16 16.53
C ASN A 41 0.38 18.61 16.43
N LYS A 42 1.44 18.06 15.82
CA LYS A 42 1.67 16.63 15.66
C LYS A 42 3.01 16.24 16.28
N THR A 43 3.09 15.02 16.81
CA THR A 43 4.36 14.48 17.33
C THR A 43 5.17 13.82 16.21
N ALA A 44 6.48 13.67 16.42
CA ALA A 44 7.35 12.92 15.49
C ALA A 44 6.86 11.49 15.24
N ASN A 45 6.36 10.81 16.28
CA ASN A 45 5.78 9.48 16.15
C ASN A 45 4.50 9.49 15.30
N ALA A 46 3.67 10.54 15.39
CA ALA A 46 2.50 10.69 14.52
C ALA A 46 2.91 10.85 13.05
N CYS A 47 3.96 11.64 12.77
CA CYS A 47 4.51 11.80 11.43
C CYS A 47 5.04 10.47 10.87
N ARG A 48 5.81 9.71 11.67
CA ARG A 48 6.28 8.37 11.29
C ARG A 48 5.13 7.43 10.95
N LYS A 49 4.15 7.29 11.85
CA LYS A 49 2.99 6.40 11.64
C LYS A 49 2.16 6.79 10.42
N ARG A 50 2.00 8.10 10.15
CA ARG A 50 1.29 8.57 8.96
C ARG A 50 2.06 8.20 7.70
N HIS A 51 3.38 8.44 7.68
CA HIS A 51 4.24 8.09 6.57
C HIS A 51 4.24 6.58 6.27
N GLU A 52 4.36 5.73 7.29
CA GLU A 52 4.26 4.25 7.13
C GLU A 52 2.97 3.86 6.39
N ARG A 53 1.81 4.41 6.81
CA ARG A 53 0.52 4.16 6.15
C ARG A 53 0.46 4.67 4.71
N LEU A 54 1.08 5.82 4.41
CA LEU A 54 1.12 6.37 3.05
C LEU A 54 1.97 5.50 2.13
N ILE A 55 3.11 4.99 2.62
CA ILE A 55 3.97 4.09 1.87
C ILE A 55 3.29 2.74 1.64
N GLU A 56 2.64 2.17 2.66
CA GLU A 56 1.83 0.94 2.50
C GLU A 56 0.74 1.10 1.45
N ARG A 57 -0.01 2.22 1.48
CA ARG A 57 -1.02 2.52 0.46
C ARG A 57 -0.41 2.63 -0.94
N ARG A 58 0.70 3.35 -1.07
CA ARG A 58 1.41 3.47 -2.35
C ARG A 58 1.89 2.12 -2.87
N HIS A 59 2.36 1.22 -2.01
CA HIS A 59 2.71 -0.15 -2.41
C HIS A 59 1.51 -0.98 -2.86
N ILE A 60 0.31 -0.72 -2.32
CA ILE A 60 -0.93 -1.34 -2.80
C ILE A 60 -1.33 -0.75 -4.16
N GLU A 61 -1.22 0.57 -4.31
CA GLU A 61 -1.51 1.29 -5.56
C GLU A 61 -0.46 1.05 -6.67
N ASP A 62 0.74 0.62 -6.28
CA ASP A 62 1.82 0.23 -7.19
C ASP A 62 1.43 -0.98 -8.08
N TRP A 63 0.33 -1.68 -7.79
CA TRP A 63 -0.37 -2.54 -8.76
C TRP A 63 -1.12 -1.69 -9.79
N ASP A 64 -0.37 -0.84 -10.50
CA ASP A 64 -0.91 -0.03 -11.57
C ASP A 64 -1.44 -0.91 -12.72
N ALA A 65 -2.25 -0.31 -13.59
CA ALA A 65 -2.85 -1.01 -14.72
C ALA A 65 -1.81 -1.73 -15.61
N ARG A 66 -0.58 -1.21 -15.69
CA ARG A 66 0.49 -1.80 -16.49
C ARG A 66 1.06 -3.05 -15.83
N LYS A 67 1.28 -3.05 -14.51
CA LYS A 67 1.71 -4.25 -13.78
C LYS A 67 0.63 -5.32 -13.76
N LEU A 68 -0.64 -4.93 -13.66
CA LEU A 68 -1.77 -5.85 -13.78
C LEU A 68 -1.85 -6.47 -15.19
N GLU A 69 -1.64 -5.68 -16.23
CA GLU A 69 -1.57 -6.17 -17.61
C GLU A 69 -0.40 -7.15 -17.80
N THR A 70 0.80 -6.81 -17.31
CA THR A 70 1.95 -7.73 -17.34
C THR A 70 1.66 -9.01 -16.57
N LEU A 71 1.06 -8.92 -15.37
CA LEU A 71 0.69 -10.10 -14.60
C LEU A 71 -0.31 -11.00 -15.37
N ALA A 72 -1.31 -10.41 -16.03
CA ALA A 72 -2.28 -11.16 -16.83
C ALA A 72 -1.60 -11.85 -18.02
N GLN A 73 -0.68 -11.18 -18.70
CA GLN A 73 0.07 -11.75 -19.83
C GLN A 73 0.95 -12.93 -19.38
N GLU A 74 1.73 -12.75 -18.31
CA GLU A 74 2.58 -13.80 -17.76
C GLU A 74 1.76 -14.99 -17.24
N TYR A 75 0.64 -14.71 -16.56
CA TYR A 75 -0.32 -15.73 -16.16
C TYR A 75 -0.81 -16.53 -17.37
N MET A 76 -1.27 -15.87 -18.43
CA MET A 76 -1.77 -16.55 -19.63
C MET A 76 -0.68 -17.38 -20.32
N ALA A 77 0.57 -16.94 -20.27
CA ALA A 77 1.72 -17.66 -20.83
C ALA A 77 2.03 -18.97 -20.07
N CYS A 78 1.87 -18.99 -18.74
CA CYS A 78 2.22 -20.14 -17.90
C CYS A 78 1.03 -20.92 -17.33
N ARG A 79 -0.22 -20.44 -17.52
CA ARG A 79 -1.41 -20.99 -16.86
C ARG A 79 -1.56 -22.49 -17.03
N GLN A 80 -1.36 -23.02 -18.25
CA GLN A 80 -1.54 -24.45 -18.50
C GLN A 80 -0.55 -25.26 -17.65
N GLN A 81 0.73 -24.87 -17.62
CA GLN A 81 1.77 -25.56 -16.87
C GLN A 81 1.52 -25.48 -15.35
N MET A 82 1.07 -24.33 -14.85
CA MET A 82 0.68 -24.16 -13.45
C MET A 82 -0.47 -25.10 -13.06
N TRP A 83 -1.52 -25.13 -13.88
CA TRP A 83 -2.72 -25.92 -13.58
C TRP A 83 -2.54 -27.41 -13.86
N GLU A 84 -1.65 -27.81 -14.76
CA GLU A 84 -1.31 -29.22 -15.03
C GLU A 84 -0.84 -29.96 -13.77
N VAL A 85 -0.09 -29.29 -12.89
CA VAL A 85 0.38 -29.90 -11.62
C VAL A 85 -0.79 -30.29 -10.71
N LEU A 86 -1.79 -29.42 -10.59
CA LEU A 86 -2.97 -29.68 -9.77
C LEU A 86 -3.87 -30.71 -10.45
N ALA A 87 -4.11 -30.55 -11.75
CA ALA A 87 -4.88 -31.46 -12.58
C ALA A 87 -4.41 -32.91 -12.49
N ALA A 88 -3.09 -33.13 -12.56
CA ALA A 88 -2.50 -34.45 -12.43
C ALA A 88 -2.75 -35.09 -11.05
N ARG A 89 -2.81 -34.29 -9.97
CA ARG A 89 -3.06 -34.79 -8.61
C ARG A 89 -4.51 -35.16 -8.37
N VAL A 90 -5.44 -34.46 -9.01
CA VAL A 90 -6.89 -34.70 -8.85
C VAL A 90 -7.48 -35.61 -9.94
N GLY A 91 -6.70 -35.93 -10.98
CA GLY A 91 -7.15 -36.78 -12.09
C GLY A 91 -8.09 -36.09 -13.07
N GLU A 92 -8.02 -34.77 -13.19
CA GLU A 92 -8.92 -33.96 -14.02
C GLU A 92 -8.18 -33.20 -15.12
N ARG A 93 -8.93 -32.56 -16.02
CA ARG A 93 -8.35 -31.67 -17.06
C ARG A 93 -8.00 -30.32 -16.44
N TRP A 94 -6.82 -29.79 -16.77
CA TRP A 94 -6.33 -28.50 -16.23
C TRP A 94 -7.33 -27.35 -16.39
N ALA A 95 -8.00 -27.27 -17.55
CA ALA A 95 -9.01 -26.24 -17.81
C ALA A 95 -10.25 -26.34 -16.90
N LEU A 96 -10.64 -27.55 -16.49
CA LEU A 96 -11.74 -27.74 -15.54
C LEU A 96 -11.32 -27.37 -14.11
N VAL A 97 -10.08 -27.70 -13.74
CA VAL A 97 -9.52 -27.37 -12.42
C VAL A 97 -9.39 -25.85 -12.26
N GLU A 98 -8.81 -25.16 -13.25
CA GLU A 98 -8.75 -23.69 -13.28
C GLU A 98 -10.15 -23.08 -13.15
N ALA A 99 -11.10 -23.53 -13.98
CA ALA A 99 -12.46 -23.02 -13.95
C ALA A 99 -13.16 -23.22 -12.61
N LYS A 100 -12.84 -24.27 -11.84
CA LYS A 100 -13.45 -24.52 -10.53
C LYS A 100 -12.81 -23.77 -9.37
N VAL A 101 -11.54 -23.40 -9.47
CA VAL A 101 -10.81 -22.68 -8.43
C VAL A 101 -10.88 -21.17 -8.62
N CYS A 102 -10.96 -20.70 -9.87
CA CYS A 102 -11.03 -19.27 -10.20
C CYS A 102 -12.47 -18.72 -10.27
N LEU A 103 -13.50 -19.53 -9.95
CA LEU A 103 -14.89 -19.11 -9.74
C LEU A 103 -15.15 -18.82 -8.27
#